data_AF-A0A2N5KH83-F1
#
_entry.id   AF-A0A2N5KH83-F1
#
_cell.length_a   1.000
_cell.length_b   1.000
_cell.length_c   1.000
_cell.angle_alpha   90.00
_cell.angle_beta   90.00
_cell.angle_gamma   90.00
#
_symmetry.space_group_name_H-M   'P 1'
#
loop_
_entity.id
_entity.type
_entity.pdbx_description
1 polymer ?
#
loop_
_entity_poly.entity_id
_entity_poly.type
_entity_poly.pdbx_seq_one_letter_code
_entity_poly.pdbx_strand_id
1 'polypeptide(L)' 'MERGRVERIPDRWIGEPVEVGHHVDNSGVLSVGSSAGTLEETDGSGILISVQGSGGSVELRFFPWASVVTIATSAG' A
#
# COMPACT_ATOMS: atom_id res chain seq x y z
N MET A 1 4.67 5.72 -27.21
CA MET A 1 5.68 5.41 -26.17
C MET A 1 4.95 4.72 -25.04
N GLU A 2 4.93 3.39 -25.06
CA GLU A 2 4.40 2.61 -23.95
C GLU A 2 5.36 2.78 -22.78
N ARG A 3 4.94 3.53 -21.76
CA ARG A 3 5.66 3.55 -20.48
C ARG A 3 5.50 2.15 -19.92
N GLY A 4 6.54 1.33 -20.07
CA GLY A 4 6.59 -0.01 -19.50
C GLY A 4 6.05 0.06 -18.08
N ARG A 5 4.95 -0.66 -17.83
CA ARG A 5 4.36 -0.82 -16.52
C ARG A 5 5.49 -1.38 -15.66
N VAL A 6 6.12 -0.53 -14.85
CA VAL A 6 7.03 -1.03 -13.82
C VAL A 6 6.10 -1.75 -12.86
N GLU A 7 5.90 -3.05 -13.07
CA GLU A 7 5.18 -3.90 -12.14
C GLU A 7 6.01 -3.93 -10.86
N ARG A 8 5.71 -2.97 -9.99
CA ARG A 8 6.37 -2.81 -8.69
C ARG A 8 5.95 -3.93 -7.73
N ILE A 9 4.77 -4.52 -7.97
CA ILE A 9 4.24 -5.68 -7.25
C ILE A 9 3.63 -6.63 -8.27
N PRO A 10 3.87 -7.94 -8.15
CA PRO A 10 3.20 -8.91 -9.01
C PRO A 10 1.71 -9.00 -8.67
N ASP A 11 0.85 -9.04 -9.70
CA ASP A 11 -0.62 -9.16 -9.58
C ASP A 11 -1.06 -10.36 -8.72
N ARG A 12 -0.20 -11.36 -8.52
CA ARG A 12 -0.45 -12.52 -7.64
C ARG A 12 -0.64 -12.15 -6.16
N TRP A 13 -0.25 -10.94 -5.74
CA TRP A 13 -0.45 -10.46 -4.37
C TRP A 13 -1.82 -9.81 -4.17
N ILE A 14 -2.60 -9.58 -5.22
CA ILE A 14 -3.98 -9.09 -5.07
C ILE A 14 -4.79 -10.11 -4.26
N GLY A 15 -5.45 -9.65 -3.20
CA GLY A 15 -6.17 -10.46 -2.23
C GLY A 15 -5.31 -10.96 -1.05
N GLU A 16 -3.99 -10.73 -1.07
CA GLU A 16 -3.09 -11.17 0.00
C GLU A 16 -2.95 -10.10 1.09
N PRO A 17 -2.73 -10.52 2.35
CA PRO A 17 -2.39 -9.60 3.44
C PRO A 17 -0.99 -9.01 3.21
N VAL A 18 -0.91 -7.68 3.28
CA VAL A 18 0.32 -6.91 3.10
C VAL A 18 0.49 -5.89 4.22
N GLU A 19 1.73 -5.55 4.50
CA GLU A 19 2.11 -4.37 5.28
C GLU A 19 2.81 -3.37 4.36
N VAL A 20 2.29 -2.15 4.33
CA VAL A 20 2.80 -1.04 3.53
C VAL A 20 3.51 -0.07 4.46
N GLY A 21 4.83 0.05 4.33
CA GLY A 21 5.58 1.13 4.92
C GLY A 21 5.56 2.35 4.01
N HIS A 22 5.18 3.51 4.53
CA HIS A 22 5.01 4.73 3.74
C HIS A 22 5.49 5.98 4.49
N HIS A 23 5.94 6.98 3.74
CA HIS A 23 6.22 8.29 4.30
C HIS A 23 4.94 8.92 4.86
N VAL A 24 5.08 9.55 6.03
CA VAL A 24 4.07 10.38 6.66
C VAL A 24 4.68 11.76 6.81
N ASP A 25 4.08 12.74 6.15
CA ASP A 25 4.47 14.14 6.36
C ASP A 25 3.85 14.61 7.67
N ASN A 26 4.70 14.80 8.68
CA ASN A 26 4.28 15.39 9.94
C ASN A 26 5.12 16.64 10.21
N SER A 27 4.58 17.79 9.79
CA SER A 27 5.07 19.12 10.18
C SER A 27 6.56 19.34 9.93
N GLY A 28 7.08 18.86 8.79
CA GLY A 28 8.48 19.04 8.38
C GLY A 28 9.46 17.98 8.89
N VAL A 29 8.99 16.94 9.59
CA VAL A 29 9.80 15.76 9.94
C VAL A 29 9.41 14.60 9.03
N LEU A 30 10.35 14.13 8.20
CA LEU A 30 10.15 12.93 7.40
C LEU A 30 10.06 11.72 8.33
N SER A 31 8.85 11.17 8.45
CA SER A 31 8.56 9.99 9.25
C SER A 31 8.08 8.84 8.36
N VAL A 32 8.23 7.60 8.83
CA VAL A 32 7.70 6.41 8.16
C VAL A 32 6.62 5.81 9.04
N GLY A 33 5.42 5.65 8.49
CA GLY A 33 4.32 4.91 9.08
C GLY A 33 4.16 3.55 8.42
N SER A 34 3.40 2.66 9.06
CA SER A 34 2.97 1.39 8.46
C SER A 34 1.45 1.28 8.45
N SER A 35 0.92 0.62 7.42
CA SER A 35 -0.48 0.23 7.33
C SER A 35 -0.56 -1.21 6.85
N ALA A 36 -1.20 -2.06 7.66
CA ALA A 36 -1.48 -3.45 7.31
C ALA A 36 -2.91 -3.57 6.77
N GLY A 37 -3.09 -4.38 5.73
CA GLY A 37 -4.37 -4.60 5.08
C GLY A 37 -4.27 -5.64 3.97
N THR A 38 -5.37 -5.91 3.28
CA THR A 38 -5.38 -6.77 2.09
C THR A 38 -5.10 -5.93 0.85
N LEU A 39 -4.21 -6.38 -0.04
CA LEU A 39 -3.95 -5.67 -1.29
C LEU A 39 -5.14 -5.83 -2.25
N GLU A 40 -5.81 -4.74 -2.59
CA GLU A 40 -6.99 -4.77 -3.48
C GLU A 40 -6.61 -4.46 -4.93
N GLU A 41 -5.73 -3.48 -5.15
CA GLU A 41 -5.36 -3.02 -6.48
C GLU A 41 -3.93 -2.46 -6.51
N THR A 42 -3.29 -2.57 -7.67
CA THR A 42 -2.06 -1.86 -7.98
C THR A 42 -2.08 -1.35 -9.42
N ASP A 43 -1.61 -0.11 -9.61
CA ASP A 43 -1.54 0.53 -10.92
C ASP A 43 -0.25 1.35 -11.09
N GLY A 44 -0.17 2.15 -12.15
CA GLY A 44 0.97 3.04 -12.37
C GLY A 44 1.09 4.19 -11.36
N SER A 45 0.03 4.45 -10.59
CA SER A 45 -0.12 5.57 -9.65
C SER A 45 0.24 5.17 -8.21
N GLY A 46 -0.13 3.96 -7.80
CA GLY A 46 0.10 3.48 -6.45
C GLY A 46 -0.47 2.09 -6.17
N ILE A 47 -0.82 1.90 -4.91
CA ILE A 47 -1.50 0.71 -4.39
C ILE A 47 -2.72 1.10 -3.57
N LEU A 48 -3.71 0.21 -3.57
CA LEU A 48 -4.89 0.29 -2.73
C LEU A 48 -4.93 -0.92 -1.81
N ILE A 49 -5.05 -0.70 -0.50
CA ILE A 49 -5.26 -1.76 0.47
C ILE A 49 -6.58 -1.58 1.20
N SER A 50 -7.21 -2.68 1.61
CA SER A 50 -8.34 -2.69 2.53
C SER A 50 -7.86 -2.93 3.96
N VAL A 51 -8.16 -2.00 4.86
CA VAL A 51 -7.76 -2.04 6.27
C VAL A 51 -8.99 -2.31 7.12
N GLN A 52 -8.87 -3.25 8.06
CA GLN A 52 -9.95 -3.55 8.99
C GLN A 52 -10.01 -2.48 10.09
N GLY A 53 -11.10 -1.72 10.12
CA GLY A 53 -11.37 -0.68 11.10
C GLY A 53 -11.96 -1.23 12.40
N SER A 54 -11.91 -0.40 13.44
CA SER A 54 -12.54 -0.69 14.73
C SER A 54 -14.07 -0.82 14.55
N GLY A 55 -14.61 -1.99 14.89
CA GLY A 55 -16.06 -2.26 14.76
C GLY A 55 -16.45 -3.06 13.51
N GLY A 56 -15.49 -3.65 12.80
CA GLY A 56 -15.75 -4.53 11.65
C GLY A 56 -16.03 -3.78 10.34
N SER A 57 -15.82 -2.46 10.32
CA SER A 57 -15.79 -1.69 9.08
C SER A 57 -14.52 -2.00 8.28
N VAL A 58 -14.60 -1.84 6.96
CA VAL A 58 -13.45 -1.94 6.06
C VAL A 58 -13.22 -0.56 5.46
N GLU A 59 -11.99 -0.07 5.56
CA GLU A 59 -11.56 1.22 5.00
C GLU A 59 -10.55 0.98 3.87
N LEU A 60 -10.75 1.61 2.72
CA LEU A 60 -9.79 1.56 1.62
C LEU A 60 -8.76 2.68 1.79
N ARG A 61 -7.47 2.33 1.74
CA ARG A 61 -6.36 3.27 1.80
C ARG A 61 -5.49 3.20 0.57
N PHE A 62 -5.35 4.35 -0.08
CA PHE A 62 -4.49 4.52 -1.25
C PHE A 62 -3.12 5.06 -0.85
N PHE A 63 -2.06 4.43 -1.34
CA PHE A 63 -0.69 4.89 -1.19
C PHE A 63 -0.06 5.15 -2.57
N PRO A 64 0.22 6.42 -2.92
CA PRO A 64 0.94 6.71 -4.15
C PRO A 64 2.35 6.15 -4.06
N TRP A 65 2.89 5.69 -5.18
CA TRP A 65 4.24 5.10 -5.18
C TRP A 65 5.34 6.01 -4.66
N ALA A 66 5.16 7.32 -4.76
CA ALA A 66 6.10 8.31 -4.24
C ALA A 66 6.16 8.33 -2.71
N SER A 67 5.11 7.87 -2.02
CA SER A 67 5.11 7.75 -0.55
C SER A 67 5.47 6.35 -0.07
N VAL A 68 5.32 5.31 -0.88
CA VAL A 68 5.64 3.93 -0.50
C VAL A 68 7.15 3.75 -0.35
N VAL A 69 7.56 3.23 0.81
CA VAL A 69 8.94 2.90 1.15
C VAL A 69 9.19 1.40 1.02
N THR A 70 8.26 0.59 1.51
CA THR A 70 8.36 -0.88 1.48
C THR A 70 6.97 -1.51 1.43
N ILE A 71 6.89 -2.70 0.85
CA ILE A 71 5.70 -3.54 0.88
C ILE A 71 6.15 -4.97 1.14
N ALA A 72 5.59 -5.59 2.16
CA ALA A 72 5.86 -6.97 2.51
C ALA A 72 4.54 -7.74 2.63
N THR A 73 4.54 -9.01 2.27
CA THR A 73 3.42 -9.90 2.66
C THR A 73 3.42 -10.02 4.17
N SER A 74 2.30 -9.75 4.80
CA SER A 74 2.13 -10.04 6.21
C SER A 74 1.82 -11.53 6.32
N ALA A 75 2.84 -12.35 6.59
CA ALA A 75 2.60 -13.74 6.95
C ALA A 75 1.85 -13.73 8.28
N GLY A 76 0.54 -14.02 8.22
CA GLY A 76 -0.30 -14.19 9.40
C GLY A 76 0.18 -15.34 10.28
#